data_AF-A0A377KFZ6-F1
#
_entry.id   AF-A0A377KFZ6-F1
#
_cell.length_a   1.000
_cell.length_b   1.000
_cell.length_c   1.000
_cell.angle_alpha   90.00
_cell.angle_beta   90.00
_cell.angle_gamma   90.00
#
_symmetry.space_group_name_H-M   'P 1'
#
loop_
_entity.id
_entity.type
_entity.pdbx_description
1 polymer ?
#
loop_
_entity_poly.entity_id
_entity_poly.type
_entity_poly.pdbx_seq_one_letter_code
_entity_poly.pdbx_strand_id
1 'polypeptide(L)' 'MEKITFSAAYAQQSGQEVLYITERAVFQLTAEGVELIEIAPGVEIERDILPFMAFRPIIKHPRLMESSLFTPMEDA' A
#
# COMPACT_ATOMS: atom_id res chain seq x y z
N MET A 1 6.61 -19.38 17.60
CA MET A 1 6.43 -18.11 18.34
C MET A 1 5.99 -17.07 17.34
N GLU A 2 4.86 -16.43 17.58
CA GLU A 2 4.46 -15.24 16.84
C GLU A 2 4.90 -14.03 17.68
N LYS A 3 5.68 -13.13 17.10
CA LYS A 3 6.20 -11.94 17.79
C LYS A 3 5.78 -10.71 17.00
N ILE A 4 5.03 -9.83 17.66
CA ILE A 4 4.68 -8.53 17.09
C ILE A 4 5.93 -7.64 17.16
N THR A 5 6.46 -7.25 16.01
CA THR A 5 7.60 -6.32 15.88
C THR A 5 7.15 -4.88 15.65
N PHE A 6 5.89 -4.69 15.22
CA PHE A 6 5.25 -3.39 15.00
C PHE A 6 3.79 -3.44 15.47
N SER A 7 3.36 -2.45 16.25
CA SER A 7 1.97 -2.33 16.73
C SER A 7 1.22 -1.26 15.94
N ALA A 8 0.37 -1.71 15.02
CA ALA A 8 -0.53 -0.85 14.24
C ALA A 8 -1.46 -0.03 15.15
N ALA A 9 -2.01 -0.64 16.19
CA ALA A 9 -2.90 0.03 17.14
C ALA A 9 -2.20 1.17 17.88
N TYR A 10 -0.94 0.97 18.29
CA TYR A 10 -0.16 2.03 18.93
C TYR A 10 0.15 3.17 17.96
N ALA A 11 0.56 2.86 16.73
CA ALA A 11 0.86 3.87 15.71
C ALA A 11 -0.37 4.73 15.37
N GLN A 12 -1.56 4.12 15.29
CA GLN A 12 -2.81 4.86 15.13
C GLN A 12 -3.08 5.77 16.33
N GLN A 13 -2.92 5.27 17.56
CA GLN A 13 -3.14 6.05 18.78
C GLN A 13 -2.16 7.23 18.90
N SER A 14 -0.93 7.08 18.43
CA SER A 14 0.08 8.13 18.44
C SER A 14 -0.03 9.11 17.26
N GLY A 15 -0.97 8.90 16.35
CA GLY A 15 -1.13 9.73 15.14
C GLY A 15 0.03 9.56 14.15
N GLN A 16 0.78 8.46 14.23
CA GLN A 16 1.85 8.17 13.31
C GLN A 16 1.29 7.72 11.96
N GLU A 17 1.79 8.32 10.88
CA GLU A 17 1.50 7.85 9.53
C GLU A 17 2.22 6.51 9.26
N VAL A 18 1.47 5.54 8.74
CA VAL A 18 1.97 4.19 8.44
C VAL A 18 1.58 3.85 7.01
N LEU A 19 2.60 3.59 6.19
CA LEU A 19 2.48 3.16 4.81
C LEU A 19 3.02 1.74 4.63
N TYR A 20 2.32 0.94 3.85
CA TYR A 20 2.77 -0.37 3.37
C TYR A 20 3.01 -0.24 1.87
N ILE A 21 4.27 -0.32 1.45
CA ILE A 21 4.68 -0.10 0.07
C ILE A 21 5.10 -1.44 -0.53
N THR A 22 4.55 -1.75 -1.70
CA THR A 22 4.91 -2.90 -2.52
C THR A 22 5.33 -2.41 -3.90
N GLU A 23 5.74 -3.33 -4.77
CA GLU A 23 6.03 -3.03 -6.17
C GLU A 23 4.77 -2.69 -6.99
N ARG A 24 3.57 -3.08 -6.52
CA ARG A 24 2.31 -2.87 -7.27
C ARG A 24 1.40 -1.79 -6.68
N ALA A 25 1.54 -1.50 -5.40
CA ALA A 25 0.58 -0.68 -4.67
C ALA A 25 1.16 -0.09 -3.39
N VAL A 26 0.60 1.05 -2.99
CA VAL A 26 0.80 1.68 -1.68
C VAL A 26 -0.49 1.62 -0.89
N PHE A 27 -0.40 1.17 0.35
CA PHE A 27 -1.51 1.15 1.30
C PHE A 27 -1.22 2.03 2.51
N GLN A 28 -2.26 2.62 3.09
CA GLN A 28 -2.18 3.40 4.31
C GLN A 28 -2.98 2.73 5.43
N LEU A 29 -2.43 2.71 6.65
CA LEU A 29 -3.22 2.39 7.84
C LEU A 29 -4.05 3.62 8.24
N THR A 30 -5.37 3.53 8.10
CA THR A 30 -6.32 4.58 8.53
C THR A 30 -7.07 4.12 9.78
N ALA A 31 -7.88 5.00 10.39
CA ALA A 31 -8.75 4.62 11.50
C ALA A 31 -9.79 3.54 11.12
N GLU A 32 -10.16 3.45 9.83
CA GLU A 32 -11.14 2.49 9.31
C GLU A 32 -10.49 1.14 8.94
N GLY A 33 -9.17 1.10 8.81
CA GLY A 33 -8.41 -0.07 8.36
C GLY A 33 -7.40 0.28 7.27
N VAL A 34 -6.94 -0.75 6.55
CA VAL A 34 -5.96 -0.59 5.47
C VAL A 34 -6.65 -0.09 4.19
N GLU A 35 -6.23 1.06 3.70
CA GLU A 35 -6.73 1.70 2.48
C GLU A 35 -5.70 1.60 1.35
N LEU A 36 -6.14 1.21 0.15
CA LEU A 36 -5.33 1.26 -1.06
C LEU A 36 -5.31 2.72 -1.57
N ILE A 37 -4.15 3.36 -1.52
CA ILE A 37 -4.01 4.79 -1.84
C ILE A 37 -3.29 5.03 -3.17
N GLU A 38 -2.41 4.12 -3.62
CA GLU A 38 -1.74 4.21 -4.93
C GLU A 38 -1.61 2.85 -5.61
N ILE A 39 -1.66 2.83 -6.94
CA ILE A 39 -1.40 1.67 -7.79
C ILE A 39 -0.30 1.98 -8.80
N ALA A 40 0.56 1.01 -9.10
CA ALA A 40 1.60 1.17 -10.11
C ALA A 40 1.00 1.35 -11.52
N PRO A 41 1.67 2.05 -12.44
CA PRO A 41 1.23 2.16 -13.83
C PRO A 41 1.01 0.78 -14.47
N GLY A 42 -0.15 0.59 -15.12
CA GLY A 42 -0.53 -0.67 -15.79
C GLY A 42 -1.06 -1.77 -14.87
N VAL A 43 -1.09 -1.56 -13.55
CA VAL A 43 -1.68 -2.50 -12.58
C VAL A 43 -3.20 -2.34 -12.53
N GLU A 44 -3.92 -3.47 -12.56
CA GLU A 44 -5.37 -3.53 -12.39
C GLU A 44 -5.74 -4.15 -11.04
N ILE A 45 -6.57 -3.46 -10.26
CA ILE A 45 -6.90 -3.84 -8.87
C ILE A 45 -7.43 -5.29 -8.76
N GLU A 46 -8.42 -5.65 -9.57
CA GLU A 46 -9.11 -6.94 -9.48
C GLU A 46 -8.24 -8.12 -9.95
N ARG A 47 -7.28 -7.86 -10.85
CA ARG A 47 -6.40 -8.90 -11.42
C ARG A 47 -5.08 -9.03 -10.66
N ASP A 48 -4.48 -7.90 -10.31
CA ASP A 48 -3.07 -7.81 -9.92
C ASP A 48 -2.87 -7.51 -8.43
N ILE A 49 -3.93 -7.14 -7.69
CA ILE A 49 -3.87 -6.82 -6.25
C ILE A 49 -4.74 -7.77 -5.43
N LEU A 50 -6.05 -7.73 -5.62
CA LEU A 50 -7.01 -8.43 -4.75
C LEU A 50 -6.81 -9.96 -4.64
N PRO A 51 -6.45 -10.68 -5.72
CA PRO A 51 -6.20 -12.13 -5.63
C PRO A 51 -5.04 -12.52 -4.70
N PHE A 52 -4.15 -11.57 -4.37
CA PHE A 52 -2.96 -11.79 -3.55
C PHE A 52 -3.13 -11.30 -2.10
N MET A 53 -4.33 -10.86 -1.72
CA MET A 53 -4.61 -10.36 -0.37
C MET A 53 -5.47 -11.33 0.45
N ALA A 54 -5.14 -11.46 1.74
CA ALA A 54 -5.95 -12.25 2.68
C ALA A 54 -7.26 -11.56 3.10
N PHE A 55 -7.42 -10.26 2.78
CA PHE A 55 -8.60 -9.46 3.06
C PHE A 55 -8.77 -8.39 1.97
N ARG A 56 -9.99 -7.86 1.82
CA ARG A 56 -10.26 -6.76 0.89
C ARG A 56 -9.91 -5.41 1.55
N PRO A 57 -8.98 -4.61 1.00
CA PRO A 57 -8.68 -3.29 1.52
C PRO A 57 -9.83 -2.32 1.25
N ILE A 58 -9.79 -1.16 1.91
CA ILE A 58 -10.66 -0.03 1.58
C ILE A 58 -10.18 0.53 0.23
N ILE A 59 -11.10 0.73 -0.71
CA ILE A 59 -10.81 1.27 -2.04
C ILE A 59 -11.78 2.41 -2.29
N LYS A 60 -11.24 3.64 -2.27
CA LYS A 60 -11.99 4.86 -2.61
C LYS A 60 -11.56 5.33 -3.99
N HIS A 61 -10.48 6.10 -4.08
CA HIS A 61 -9.95 6.65 -5.32
C HIS A 61 -8.42 6.58 -5.33
N PRO A 62 -7.83 5.38 -5.52
CA PRO A 62 -6.37 5.25 -5.55
C PRO A 62 -5.80 6.04 -6.73
N ARG A 63 -4.68 6.72 -6.49
CA ARG A 63 -3.94 7.44 -7.52
C ARG A 63 -2.95 6.52 -8.21
N LEU A 64 -2.41 6.94 -9.35
CA LEU A 64 -1.24 6.27 -9.91
C LEU A 64 -0.01 6.62 -9.07
N MET A 65 0.84 5.64 -8.82
CA MET A 65 2.21 5.85 -8.36
C MET A 65 2.96 6.66 -9.43
N GLU A 66 4.01 7.36 -9.00
CA GLU A 66 4.82 8.17 -9.90
C GLU A 66 5.51 7.28 -10.95
N SER A 67 5.31 7.59 -12.24
CA SER A 67 5.70 6.71 -13.35
C SER A 67 7.21 6.59 -13.54
N SER A 68 8.00 7.60 -13.18
CA SER A 68 9.47 7.55 -13.29
C SER A 68 10.10 6.53 -12.34
N LEU A 69 9.40 6.14 -11.26
CA LEU A 69 9.80 5.03 -10.39
C LEU A 69 9.81 3.67 -11.10
N PHE A 70 9.17 3.56 -12.27
CA PHE A 70 9.03 2.33 -13.05
C PHE A 70 9.83 2.33 -14.35
N THR A 71 10.54 3.42 -14.63
CA THR A 71 11.49 3.50 -15.73
C THR A 71 12.89 3.10 -15.25
N PRO A 72 13.69 2.38 -16.06
CA PRO A 72 15.09 2.16 -15.75
C PRO A 72 15.79 3.50 -15.49
N MET A 73 16.67 3.53 -14.49
CA MET A 73 17.55 4.67 -14.27
C MET A 73 18.54 4.72 -15.44
N GLU A 74 18.59 5.84 -16.17
CA GLU A 74 19.60 6.03 -17.22
C GLU A 74 21.00 6.04 -16.57
N ASP A 75 21.93 5.28 -17.15
CA ASP A 75 23.33 5.26 -16.70
C ASP A 75 23.94 6.67 -16.86
N ALA A 76 24.41 7.24 -15.74
CA ALA A 76 25.17 8.48 -15.71
C ALA A 76 26.60 8.29 -16.23
#